data_AF-A0A350DB44-F1
#
_entry.id   AF-A0A350DB44-F1
#
_cell.length_a   1.000
_cell.length_b   1.000
_cell.length_c   1.000
_cell.angle_alpha   90.00
_cell.angle_beta   90.00
_cell.angle_gamma   90.00
#
_symmetry.space_group_name_H-M   'P 1'
#
loop_
_entity.id
_entity.type
_entity.pdbx_description
1 polymer ?
#
loop_
_entity_poly.entity_id
_entity_poly.type
_entity_poly.pdbx_seq_one_letter_code
_entity_poly.pdbx_strand_id
1 'polypeptide(L)'
;ILATSLALNSTELAASSLSVPDAMGSLFNAPWASNLMILAGIAGIITSWNAFYIGGSRAIYALARAGMLPAPFAKLHPRYKTPTNAIFLMGFLSCIAPFFGRPALVWIVNAGGLGIVIAYLFVAISFVVLRVREPDMPRPFRIRHGKLCGTLAVV
;
A
#
# COMPACT_ATOMS: atom_id res chain seq x y z
N ILE A 1 -11.48 -15.69 -3.11
CA ILE A 1 -11.07 -16.82 -3.97
C ILE A 1 -11.90 -18.05 -3.67
N LEU A 2 -11.85 -18.64 -2.48
CA LEU A 2 -12.69 -19.81 -2.12
C LEU A 2 -14.20 -19.52 -2.22
N ALA A 3 -14.66 -18.39 -1.67
CA ALA A 3 -16.08 -18.02 -1.73
C ALA A 3 -16.57 -17.77 -3.17
N THR A 4 -15.75 -17.12 -4.00
CA THR A 4 -16.07 -16.85 -5.41
C THR A 4 -16.08 -18.10 -6.27
N SER A 5 -15.18 -19.07 -5.99
CA SER A 5 -15.14 -20.35 -6.72
C SER A 5 -16.28 -21.29 -6.37
N LEU A 6 -16.90 -21.14 -5.20
CA LEU A 6 -18.08 -21.91 -4.80
C LEU A 6 -19.39 -21.31 -5.35
N ALA A 7 -19.38 -20.02 -5.68
CA ALA A 7 -20.55 -19.25 -6.07
C ALA A 7 -20.77 -19.13 -7.58
N LEU A 8 -19.72 -19.33 -8.39
CA LEU A 8 -19.75 -19.21 -9.84
C LEU A 8 -19.25 -20.50 -10.48
N ASN A 9 -19.90 -20.93 -11.57
CA ASN A 9 -19.40 -22.05 -12.36
C ASN A 9 -18.09 -21.70 -13.07
N SER A 10 -17.30 -22.70 -13.46
CA SER A 10 -15.99 -22.51 -14.12
C SER A 10 -16.06 -21.68 -15.40
N THR A 11 -17.17 -21.77 -16.14
CA THR A 11 -17.46 -20.97 -17.34
C THR A 11 -17.82 -19.51 -17.01
N GLU A 12 -18.60 -19.28 -15.96
CA GLU A 12 -19.00 -17.95 -15.50
C GLU A 12 -17.82 -17.19 -14.89
N LEU A 13 -16.97 -17.91 -14.14
CA LEU A 13 -15.76 -17.34 -13.55
C LEU A 13 -14.74 -16.94 -14.63
N ALA A 14 -14.66 -17.69 -15.73
CA ALA A 14 -13.78 -17.37 -16.86
C ALA A 14 -14.28 -16.16 -17.68
N ALA A 15 -15.58 -15.93 -17.72
CA ALA A 15 -16.19 -14.80 -18.42
C ALA A 15 -16.27 -13.52 -17.56
N SER A 16 -16.20 -13.65 -16.24
CA SER A 16 -16.35 -12.53 -15.32
C SER A 16 -15.14 -11.59 -15.31
N SER A 17 -15.41 -10.29 -15.49
CA SER A 17 -14.41 -9.23 -15.32
C SER A 17 -14.25 -8.79 -13.86
N LEU A 18 -15.27 -9.03 -13.02
CA LEU A 18 -15.33 -8.69 -11.61
C LEU A 18 -15.90 -9.87 -10.81
N SER A 19 -15.05 -10.88 -10.60
CA SER A 19 -15.46 -12.18 -10.02
C SER A 19 -16.11 -12.10 -8.64
N VAL A 20 -15.81 -11.06 -7.86
CA VAL A 20 -16.33 -10.89 -6.50
C VAL A 20 -17.75 -10.28 -6.51
N PRO A 21 -18.01 -9.13 -7.18
CA PRO A 21 -19.38 -8.64 -7.40
C PRO A 21 -20.30 -9.63 -8.11
N ASP A 22 -19.80 -10.31 -9.15
CA ASP A 22 -20.61 -11.24 -9.94
C ASP A 22 -21.03 -12.46 -9.10
N ALA A 23 -20.12 -12.99 -8.27
CA ALA A 23 -20.43 -14.03 -7.30
C ALA A 23 -21.45 -13.57 -6.24
N MET A 24 -21.38 -12.31 -5.83
CA MET A 24 -22.36 -11.74 -4.89
C MET A 24 -23.74 -11.64 -5.55
N GLY A 25 -23.79 -11.27 -6.83
CA GLY A 25 -25.03 -11.25 -7.61
C GLY A 25 -25.66 -12.63 -7.76
N SER A 26 -24.85 -13.67 -8.05
CA SER A 26 -25.34 -15.05 -8.23
C SER A 26 -25.85 -15.67 -6.94
N LEU A 27 -25.18 -15.42 -5.79
CA LEU A 27 -25.59 -15.96 -4.50
C LEU A 27 -26.90 -15.37 -3.97
N PHE A 28 -27.09 -14.05 -4.12
CA PHE A 28 -28.26 -13.35 -3.61
C PHE A 28 -29.39 -13.25 -4.65
N ASN A 29 -29.15 -13.70 -5.89
CA ASN A 29 -30.07 -13.63 -7.03
C ASN A 29 -30.67 -12.22 -7.23
N ALA A 30 -29.91 -11.19 -6.85
CA ALA A 30 -30.39 -9.83 -6.79
C ALA A 30 -29.30 -8.81 -7.17
N PRO A 31 -29.57 -7.90 -8.12
CA PRO A 31 -28.56 -6.97 -8.64
C PRO A 31 -28.07 -5.94 -7.60
N TRP A 32 -28.84 -5.69 -6.55
CA TRP A 32 -28.43 -4.76 -5.47
C TRP A 32 -27.19 -5.27 -4.72
N ALA A 33 -27.04 -6.59 -4.57
CA ALA A 33 -25.93 -7.18 -3.83
C ALA A 33 -24.58 -7.00 -4.56
N SER A 34 -24.59 -7.14 -5.89
CA SER A 34 -23.42 -6.85 -6.73
C SER A 34 -23.05 -5.36 -6.69
N ASN A 35 -24.04 -4.47 -6.85
CA ASN A 35 -23.82 -3.02 -6.80
C ASN A 35 -23.28 -2.55 -5.44
N LEU A 36 -23.80 -3.12 -4.34
CA LEU A 36 -23.30 -2.84 -3.01
C LEU A 36 -21.84 -3.25 -2.85
N MET A 37 -21.46 -4.41 -3.40
CA MET A 37 -20.08 -4.90 -3.37
C MET A 37 -19.12 -4.00 -4.17
N ILE A 38 -19.56 -3.52 -5.34
CA ILE A 38 -18.80 -2.56 -6.14
C ILE A 38 -18.59 -1.25 -5.36
N LEU A 39 -19.65 -0.72 -4.74
CA LEU A 39 -19.56 0.50 -3.92
C LEU A 39 -18.62 0.32 -2.73
N ALA A 40 -18.69 -0.82 -2.04
CA ALA A 40 -17.77 -1.14 -0.94
C ALA A 40 -16.31 -1.21 -1.42
N GLY A 41 -16.07 -1.81 -2.60
CA GLY A 41 -14.75 -1.86 -3.23
C GLY A 41 -14.21 -0.46 -3.54
N ILE A 42 -15.03 0.40 -4.14
CA ILE A 42 -14.65 1.80 -4.44
C ILE A 42 -14.34 2.56 -3.15
N ALA A 43 -15.18 2.45 -2.12
CA ALA A 43 -14.96 3.11 -0.83
C ALA A 43 -13.64 2.66 -0.17
N GLY A 44 -13.32 1.35 -0.25
CA GLY A 44 -12.07 0.80 0.24
C GLY A 44 -10.83 1.33 -0.50
N ILE A 45 -10.92 1.46 -1.82
CA ILE A 45 -9.85 2.03 -2.66
C ILE A 45 -9.62 3.50 -2.29
N ILE A 46 -10.69 4.30 -2.17
CA ILE A 46 -10.59 5.73 -1.81
C ILE A 46 -9.93 5.90 -0.43
N THR A 47 -10.32 5.07 0.54
CA THR A 47 -9.74 5.09 1.89
C THR A 47 -8.25 4.75 1.87
N SER A 48 -7.87 3.71 1.11
CA SER A 48 -6.48 3.29 0.97
C SER A 48 -5.63 4.37 0.30
N TRP A 49 -6.14 5.01 -0.76
CA TRP A 49 -5.48 6.14 -1.41
C TRP A 49 -5.26 7.30 -0.44
N ASN A 50 -6.25 7.65 0.37
CA ASN A 50 -6.09 8.71 1.36
C ASN A 50 -4.94 8.41 2.33
N ALA A 51 -4.86 7.18 2.84
CA ALA A 51 -3.76 6.75 3.71
C ALA A 51 -2.39 6.83 3.00
N PHE A 52 -2.31 6.44 1.72
CA PHE A 52 -1.08 6.55 0.94
C PHE A 52 -0.62 8.00 0.76
N TYR A 53 -1.54 8.94 0.48
CA TYR A 53 -1.18 10.36 0.37
C TYR A 53 -0.68 10.94 1.70
N ILE A 54 -1.33 10.58 2.81
CA ILE A 54 -0.92 11.06 4.13
C ILE A 54 0.45 10.47 4.53
N GLY A 55 0.64 9.16 4.36
CA GLY A 55 1.90 8.48 4.72
C GLY A 55 3.05 8.82 3.76
N GLY A 56 2.82 8.71 2.46
CA GLY A 56 3.81 8.94 1.41
C GLY A 56 4.35 10.37 1.41
N SER A 57 3.47 11.37 1.59
CA SER A 57 3.90 12.76 1.66
C SER A 57 4.83 13.05 2.85
N ARG A 58 4.61 12.38 3.99
CA ARG A 58 5.46 12.50 5.18
C ARG A 58 6.78 11.73 5.04
N ALA A 59 6.79 10.62 4.33
CA ALA A 59 8.02 9.91 4.00
C ALA A 59 8.93 10.79 3.11
N ILE A 60 8.38 11.40 2.05
CA ILE A 60 9.09 12.36 1.20
C ILE A 60 9.62 13.54 2.03
N TYR A 61 8.79 14.09 2.92
CA TYR A 61 9.19 15.15 3.83
C TYR A 61 10.37 14.75 4.73
N ALA A 62 10.34 13.56 5.32
CA ALA A 62 11.41 13.05 6.19
C ALA A 62 12.73 12.88 5.41
N LEU A 63 12.65 12.36 4.18
CA LEU A 63 13.81 12.24 3.27
C LEU A 63 14.38 13.61 2.90
N ALA A 64 13.53 14.59 2.61
CA ALA A 64 13.95 15.96 2.32
C ALA A 64 14.61 16.64 3.54
N ARG A 65 14.08 16.40 4.75
CA ARG A 65 14.69 16.88 5.99
C ARG A 65 16.05 16.22 6.25
N ALA A 66 16.23 14.97 5.84
CA ALA A 66 17.51 14.26 5.90
C ALA A 66 18.51 14.69 4.80
N GLY A 67 18.15 15.65 3.94
CA GLY A 67 19.00 16.13 2.84
C GLY A 67 19.06 15.19 1.63
N MET A 68 18.24 14.14 1.59
CA MET A 68 18.21 13.17 0.48
C MET A 68 17.36 13.63 -0.70
N LEU A 69 16.48 14.61 -0.50
CA LEU A 69 15.63 15.21 -1.54
C LEU A 69 15.77 16.74 -1.52
N PRO A 70 15.41 17.43 -2.63
CA PRO A 70 15.47 18.88 -2.71
C PRO A 70 14.77 19.57 -1.53
N ALA A 71 15.40 20.63 -1.01
CA ALA A 71 14.93 21.43 0.12
C ALA A 71 13.45 21.89 0.05
N PRO A 72 12.84 22.17 -1.13
CA PRO A 72 11.43 22.53 -1.22
C PRO A 72 10.48 21.47 -0.65
N PHE A 73 10.84 20.19 -0.67
CA PHE A 73 10.01 19.10 -0.13
C PHE A 73 10.02 19.04 1.40
N ALA A 74 11.01 19.68 2.05
CA ALA A 74 11.08 19.84 3.49
C ALA A 74 10.24 21.04 4.01
N LYS A 75 9.53 21.77 3.13
CA LYS A 75 8.67 22.88 3.52
C LYS A 75 7.28 22.39 3.88
N LEU A 76 6.82 22.75 5.08
CA LEU A 76 5.45 22.50 5.55
C LEU A 76 4.55 23.71 5.33
N HIS A 77 3.25 23.46 5.13
CA HIS A 77 2.25 24.51 5.10
C HIS A 77 2.19 25.24 6.45
N PRO A 78 2.19 26.59 6.48
CA PRO A 78 2.24 27.35 7.73
C PRO A 78 1.03 27.10 8.65
N ARG A 79 -0.17 26.90 8.06
CA ARG A 79 -1.42 26.66 8.81
C ARG A 79 -1.70 25.19 9.13
N TYR A 80 -1.43 24.28 8.19
CA TYR A 80 -1.88 22.88 8.26
C TYR A 80 -0.72 21.92 8.60
N LYS A 81 0.52 22.40 8.61
CA LYS A 81 1.74 21.62 8.84
C LYS A 81 1.84 20.37 7.95
N THR A 82 1.24 20.44 6.77
CA THR A 82 1.26 19.39 5.75
C THR A 82 2.37 19.68 4.72
N PRO A 83 3.09 18.66 4.23
CA PRO A 83 4.10 18.84 3.20
C PRO A 83 3.43 19.03 1.82
N THR A 84 2.94 20.24 1.57
CA THR A 84 2.15 20.58 0.37
C THR A 84 2.88 20.23 -0.93
N ASN A 85 4.18 20.51 -1.00
CA ASN A 85 4.99 20.24 -2.19
C ASN A 85 5.10 18.75 -2.50
N ALA A 86 5.17 17.90 -1.47
CA ALA A 86 5.17 16.45 -1.63
C ALA A 86 3.80 15.94 -2.11
N ILE A 87 2.70 16.51 -1.58
CA ILE A 87 1.34 16.17 -2.01
C ILE A 87 1.12 16.56 -3.49
N PHE A 88 1.54 17.77 -3.89
CA PHE A 88 1.44 18.19 -5.29
C PHE A 88 2.28 17.33 -6.21
N LEU A 89 3.49 16.94 -5.81
CA LEU A 89 4.32 16.03 -6.59
C LEU A 89 3.61 14.68 -6.82
N MET A 90 3.10 14.06 -5.74
CA MET A 90 2.38 12.78 -5.85
C MET A 90 1.09 12.90 -6.66
N GLY A 91 0.35 14.00 -6.48
CA GLY A 91 -0.87 14.29 -7.26
C GLY A 91 -0.56 14.44 -8.74
N PHE A 92 0.44 15.24 -9.09
CA PHE A 92 0.89 15.45 -10.45
C PHE A 92 1.34 14.15 -11.12
N LEU A 93 2.19 13.36 -10.44
CA LEU A 93 2.61 12.04 -10.93
C LEU A 93 1.42 11.10 -11.11
N SER A 94 0.46 11.10 -10.18
CA SER A 94 -0.74 10.26 -10.29
C SER A 94 -1.65 10.66 -11.45
N CYS A 95 -1.76 11.96 -11.75
CA CYS A 95 -2.53 12.46 -12.89
C CYS A 95 -1.87 12.12 -14.23
N ILE A 96 -0.53 12.10 -14.29
CA ILE A 96 0.21 11.78 -15.52
C ILE A 96 0.33 10.27 -15.73
N ALA A 97 0.33 9.48 -14.65
CA ALA A 97 0.51 8.03 -14.70
C ALA A 97 -0.37 7.30 -15.75
N PRO A 98 -1.69 7.60 -15.89
CA PRO A 98 -2.55 6.97 -16.90
C PRO A 98 -2.10 7.18 -18.36
N PHE A 99 -1.41 8.28 -18.66
CA PHE A 99 -0.99 8.61 -20.02
C PHE A 99 0.17 7.75 -20.54
N PHE A 100 0.90 7.04 -19.66
CA PHE A 100 1.96 6.11 -20.07
C PHE A 100 1.43 4.77 -20.62
N GLY A 101 0.13 4.52 -20.50
CA GLY A 101 -0.51 3.29 -20.98
C GLY A 101 -0.35 2.09 -20.02
N ARG A 102 -1.19 1.07 -20.23
CA ARG A 102 -1.25 -0.13 -19.36
C ARG A 102 0.09 -0.88 -19.22
N PRO A 103 0.86 -1.14 -20.29
CA PRO A 103 2.10 -1.91 -20.17
C PRO A 103 3.13 -1.25 -19.26
N ALA A 104 3.32 0.08 -19.41
CA ALA A 104 4.23 0.84 -18.57
C ALA A 104 3.79 0.86 -17.11
N LEU A 105 2.49 1.04 -16.85
CA LEU A 105 1.93 1.01 -15.50
C LEU A 105 2.15 -0.33 -14.80
N VAL A 106 1.89 -1.44 -15.49
CA VAL A 106 2.12 -2.79 -14.93
C VAL A 106 3.59 -2.97 -14.58
N TRP A 107 4.50 -2.52 -15.45
CA TRP A 107 5.93 -2.59 -15.16
C TRP A 107 6.32 -1.73 -13.94
N ILE A 108 5.84 -0.49 -13.85
CA ILE A 108 6.11 0.41 -12.71
C ILE A 108 5.59 -0.21 -11.40
N VAL A 109 4.39 -0.79 -11.41
CA VAL A 109 3.81 -1.44 -10.22
C VAL A 109 4.65 -2.65 -9.82
N ASN A 110 5.06 -3.49 -10.78
CA ASN A 110 5.88 -4.66 -10.50
C ASN A 110 7.26 -4.26 -9.93
N ALA A 111 7.92 -3.27 -10.54
CA ALA A 111 9.20 -2.75 -10.07
C ALA A 111 9.08 -2.09 -8.68
N GLY A 112 8.01 -1.31 -8.46
CA GLY A 112 7.71 -0.69 -7.17
C GLY A 112 7.43 -1.73 -6.08
N GLY A 113 6.72 -2.80 -6.42
CA GLY A 113 6.46 -3.94 -5.52
C GLY A 113 7.75 -4.59 -5.04
N LEU A 114 8.70 -4.84 -5.95
CA LEU A 114 10.04 -5.32 -5.58
C LEU A 114 10.74 -4.36 -4.61
N GLY A 115 10.66 -3.05 -4.87
CA GLY A 115 11.21 -2.01 -3.98
C GLY A 115 10.60 -2.05 -2.57
N ILE A 116 9.29 -2.27 -2.45
CA ILE A 116 8.61 -2.40 -1.14
C ILE A 116 9.10 -3.64 -0.40
N VAL A 117 9.22 -4.78 -1.09
CA VAL A 117 9.74 -6.03 -0.49
C VAL A 117 11.16 -5.83 0.05
N ILE A 118 12.02 -5.19 -0.74
CA ILE A 118 13.38 -4.85 -0.31
C ILE A 118 13.37 -3.91 0.90
N ALA A 119 12.50 -2.89 0.91
CA ALA A 119 12.37 -1.99 2.06
C ALA A 119 11.91 -2.75 3.33
N TYR A 120 10.96 -3.67 3.20
CA TYR A 120 10.53 -4.52 4.32
C TYR A 120 11.62 -5.46 4.82
N LEU A 121 12.43 -6.01 3.91
CA LEU A 121 13.61 -6.79 4.26
C LEU A 121 14.60 -5.95 5.08
N PHE A 122 14.90 -4.72 4.65
CA PHE A 122 15.76 -3.81 5.42
C PHE A 122 15.19 -3.46 6.80
N VAL A 123 13.87 -3.30 6.92
CA VAL A 123 13.20 -3.08 8.21
C VAL A 123 13.36 -4.31 9.11
N ALA A 124 13.14 -5.52 8.59
CA ALA A 124 13.30 -6.77 9.33
C ALA A 124 14.75 -6.99 9.79
N ILE A 125 15.73 -6.74 8.90
CA ILE A 125 17.15 -6.78 9.24
C ILE A 125 17.47 -5.74 10.31
N SER A 126 17.04 -4.49 10.14
CA SER A 126 17.28 -3.42 11.13
C SER A 126 16.74 -3.78 12.50
N PHE A 127 15.57 -4.44 12.56
CA PHE A 127 14.99 -4.92 13.81
C PHE A 127 15.86 -5.98 14.51
N VAL A 128 16.46 -6.92 13.77
CA VAL A 128 17.37 -7.92 14.32
C VAL A 128 18.71 -7.29 14.73
N VAL A 129 19.28 -6.44 13.88
CA VAL A 129 20.56 -5.76 14.13
C VAL A 129 20.46 -4.88 15.37
N LEU A 130 19.38 -4.12 15.55
CA LEU A 130 19.19 -3.27 16.72
C LEU A 130 19.05 -4.08 18.02
N ARG A 131 18.66 -5.36 17.98
CA ARG A 131 18.66 -6.27 19.15
C ARG A 131 20.05 -6.77 19.52
N VAL A 132 21.01 -6.72 18.59
CA VAL A 132 22.39 -7.14 18.82
C VAL A 132 23.26 -5.93 19.18
N ARG A 133 23.12 -4.82 18.45
CA ARG A 133 23.95 -3.62 18.65
C ARG A 133 23.56 -2.79 19.86
N GLU A 134 22.26 -2.63 20.13
CA GLU A 134 21.75 -1.79 21.22
C GLU A 134 20.75 -2.56 22.10
N PRO A 135 21.24 -3.54 22.88
CA PRO A 135 20.37 -4.36 23.73
C PRO A 135 19.67 -3.55 24.83
N ASP A 136 20.35 -2.52 25.37
CA ASP A 136 19.89 -1.74 26.52
C ASP A 136 18.94 -0.57 26.16
N MET A 137 18.67 -0.36 24.87
CA MET A 137 17.73 0.68 24.43
C MET A 137 16.34 0.48 25.08
N PRO A 138 15.70 1.54 25.62
CA PRO A 138 14.35 1.44 26.16
C PRO A 138 13.36 1.10 25.04
N ARG A 139 12.71 -0.06 25.16
CA ARG A 139 11.73 -0.58 24.19
C ARG A 139 10.35 -0.60 24.84
N PRO A 140 9.47 0.37 24.54
CA PRO A 140 8.11 0.43 25.11
C PRO A 140 7.27 -0.80 24.78
N PHE A 141 7.52 -1.43 23.64
CA PHE A 141 6.90 -2.69 23.22
C PHE A 141 7.96 -3.76 22.98
N ARG A 142 7.79 -4.94 23.58
CA ARG A 142 8.72 -6.08 23.47
C ARG A 142 7.99 -7.32 22.97
N ILE A 143 8.46 -7.86 21.85
CA ILE A 143 7.93 -9.10 21.25
C ILE A 143 8.58 -10.33 21.89
N ARG A 144 7.76 -11.31 22.28
CA ARG A 144 8.21 -12.63 22.78
C ARG A 144 9.01 -13.35 21.68
N HIS A 145 10.18 -13.88 22.02
CA HIS A 145 11.11 -14.53 21.08
C HIS A 145 11.57 -13.67 19.87
N GLY A 146 11.61 -12.35 19.99
CA GLY A 146 11.79 -11.51 18.78
C GLY A 146 13.12 -11.63 18.02
N LYS A 147 14.11 -12.44 18.43
CA LYS A 147 15.18 -12.85 17.50
C LYS A 147 14.64 -13.85 16.46
N LEU A 148 13.92 -14.89 16.89
CA LEU A 148 13.28 -15.87 16.00
C LEU A 148 12.26 -15.22 15.06
N CYS A 149 11.37 -14.37 15.58
CA CYS A 149 10.39 -13.67 14.73
C CYS A 149 11.07 -12.74 13.71
N GLY A 150 12.20 -12.12 14.08
CA GLY A 150 12.96 -11.28 13.17
C GLY A 150 13.66 -12.09 12.07
N THR A 151 14.28 -13.21 12.43
CA THR A 151 14.93 -14.09 11.44
C THR A 151 13.91 -14.74 10.50
N LEU A 152 12.76 -15.17 11.01
CA LEU A 152 11.66 -15.70 10.19
C LEU A 152 11.01 -14.65 9.28
N ALA A 153 11.15 -13.36 9.58
CA ALA A 153 10.66 -12.30 8.71
C ALA A 153 11.64 -11.96 7.57
N VAL A 154 12.89 -12.40 7.69
CA VAL A 154 13.95 -12.19 6.68
C VAL A 154 14.05 -13.36 5.70
N VAL A 155 13.79 -14.59 6.17
CA VAL A 155 13.80 -15.85 5.39
C VAL A 155 12.44 -16.08 4.76
#